data_AF-A0A7T3V5X3-F1
#
_entry.id   AF-A0A7T3V5X3-F1
#
_cell.length_a   1.000
_cell.length_b   1.000
_cell.length_c   1.000
_cell.angle_alpha   90.00
_cell.angle_beta   90.00
_cell.angle_gamma   90.00
#
_symmetry.space_group_name_H-M   'P 1'
#
loop_
_entity.id
_entity.type
_entity.pdbx_description
1 polymer ?
#
loop_
_entity_poly.entity_id
_entity_poly.type
_entity_poly.pdbx_seq_one_letter_code
_entity_poly.pdbx_strand_id
1 'polypeptide(L)'
;MAFGNLFSRLFRKKSDKRIAVKGNISTSLVERINSSMDLLVMKSVNLNEQWNSERETILKLRDDAKKFVEVDEILAAKFEQDILGSITALSSSCDAALAGKSDADVKKSLAALSSVISQRLSLQK
;
A
#
# COMPACT_ATOMS: atom_id res chain seq x y z
N MET A 1 53.98 -4.87 -14.98
CA MET A 1 52.89 -4.04 -15.54
C MET A 1 51.74 -4.06 -14.55
N ALA A 2 51.56 -2.96 -13.80
CA ALA A 2 50.62 -2.90 -12.67
C ALA A 2 49.35 -2.14 -13.08
N PHE A 3 48.28 -2.87 -13.35
CA PHE A 3 46.91 -2.33 -13.40
C PHE A 3 46.43 -2.16 -11.96
N GLY A 4 46.46 -0.94 -11.45
CA GLY A 4 46.01 -0.69 -10.09
C GLY A 4 46.18 0.76 -9.67
N ASN A 5 45.62 1.71 -10.43
CA ASN A 5 45.61 3.12 -9.99
C ASN A 5 44.46 3.97 -10.56
N LEU A 6 43.34 3.36 -10.96
CA LEU A 6 42.17 4.11 -11.46
C LEU A 6 40.98 4.14 -10.49
N PHE A 7 40.89 3.23 -9.52
CA PHE A 7 39.77 3.17 -8.57
C PHE A 7 39.97 3.98 -7.28
N SER A 8 41.19 4.40 -6.96
CA SER A 8 41.50 5.15 -5.72
C SER A 8 41.08 6.63 -5.76
N ARG A 9 40.61 7.14 -6.91
CA ARG A 9 40.20 8.54 -7.08
C ARG A 9 38.71 8.81 -6.95
N LEU A 10 37.86 7.79 -6.82
CA LEU A 10 36.41 7.99 -6.63
C LEU A 10 35.99 8.08 -5.15
N PHE A 11 36.89 7.79 -4.21
CA PHE A 11 36.62 7.93 -2.76
C PHE A 11 37.31 9.16 -2.14
N ARG A 12 37.43 10.26 -2.90
CA ARG A 12 37.88 11.52 -2.33
C ARG A 12 36.72 12.28 -1.70
N LYS A 13 36.48 11.94 -0.43
CA LYS A 13 35.83 12.73 0.63
C LYS A 13 35.74 14.22 0.33
N LYS A 14 34.54 14.72 0.05
CA LYS A 14 34.16 16.11 0.28
C LYS A 14 33.13 16.13 1.40
N SER A 15 33.61 16.46 2.60
CA SER A 15 32.78 16.89 3.71
C SER A 15 32.13 18.21 3.30
N ASP A 16 30.82 18.21 3.04
CA ASP A 16 30.04 19.43 3.19
C ASP A 16 28.58 19.11 3.52
N LYS A 17 28.13 19.74 4.60
CA LYS A 17 26.77 19.81 5.14
C LYS A 17 26.02 18.49 5.33
N ARG A 18 26.01 18.07 6.60
CA ARG A 18 24.90 17.32 7.20
C ARG A 18 23.58 18.03 6.85
N ILE A 19 22.93 17.61 5.79
CA ILE A 19 21.48 17.63 5.77
C ILE A 19 21.12 16.50 6.73
N ALA A 20 20.96 16.86 8.01
CA ALA A 20 20.16 16.05 8.90
C ALA A 20 18.78 15.99 8.24
N VAL A 21 18.52 14.92 7.48
CA VAL A 21 17.17 14.57 7.05
C VAL A 21 16.43 14.28 8.34
N LYS A 22 15.81 15.34 8.83
CA LYS A 22 15.05 15.41 10.07
C LYS A 22 13.85 14.50 9.86
N GLY A 23 13.84 13.37 10.56
CA GLY A 23 12.70 12.49 10.70
C GLY A 23 12.55 11.47 9.58
N ASN A 24 13.19 10.31 9.76
CA ASN A 24 12.54 9.07 9.33
C ASN A 24 11.31 8.92 10.23
N ILE A 25 10.20 9.58 9.88
CA ILE A 25 8.91 9.24 10.45
C ILE A 25 8.65 7.84 9.88
N SER A 26 8.93 6.78 10.64
CA SER A 26 8.40 5.48 10.28
C SER A 26 6.88 5.60 10.42
N THR A 27 6.21 6.03 9.36
CA THR A 27 4.75 6.02 9.31
C THR A 27 4.30 4.60 9.61
N SER A 28 3.44 4.45 10.60
CA SER A 28 3.03 3.12 11.04
C SER A 28 2.35 2.37 9.89
N LEU A 29 2.32 1.04 9.97
CA LEU A 29 1.66 0.24 8.93
C LEU A 29 0.17 0.62 8.81
N VAL A 30 -0.48 0.95 9.91
CA VAL A 30 -1.86 1.47 9.95
C VAL A 30 -1.99 2.79 9.18
N GLU A 31 -1.11 3.77 9.41
CA GLU A 31 -1.12 5.03 8.66
C GLU A 31 -0.90 4.83 7.16
N ARG A 32 -0.01 3.90 6.79
CA ARG A 32 0.25 3.53 5.39
C ARG A 32 -0.96 2.86 4.75
N ILE A 33 -1.67 1.98 5.47
CA ILE A 33 -2.91 1.38 4.99
C ILE A 33 -3.96 2.45 4.77
N ASN A 34 -4.19 3.35 5.74
CA ASN A 34 -5.17 4.42 5.62
C ASN A 34 -4.89 5.30 4.39
N SER A 35 -3.64 5.74 4.23
CA SER A 35 -3.21 6.54 3.08
C SER A 35 -3.42 5.78 1.76
N SER A 36 -3.09 4.48 1.73
CA SER A 36 -3.23 3.65 0.53
C SER A 36 -4.70 3.39 0.17
N MET A 37 -5.57 3.25 1.18
CA MET A 37 -7.01 3.13 0.97
C MET A 37 -7.62 4.42 0.45
N ASP A 38 -7.19 5.59 0.93
CA ASP A 38 -7.64 6.87 0.40
C ASP A 38 -7.22 7.05 -1.07
N LEU A 39 -5.99 6.65 -1.44
CA LEU A 39 -5.55 6.61 -2.84
C LEU A 39 -6.40 5.65 -3.69
N LEU A 40 -6.74 4.48 -3.16
CA LEU A 40 -7.57 3.50 -3.85
C LEU A 40 -9.00 4.02 -4.08
N VAL A 41 -9.57 4.72 -3.09
CA VAL A 41 -10.88 5.39 -3.23
C VAL A 41 -10.82 6.43 -4.36
N MET A 42 -9.78 7.27 -4.39
CA MET A 42 -9.65 8.25 -5.49
C MET A 42 -9.52 7.57 -6.86
N LYS A 43 -8.78 6.46 -6.94
CA LYS A 43 -8.68 5.68 -8.19
C LYS A 43 -10.03 5.09 -8.60
N SER A 44 -10.81 4.55 -7.65
CA SER A 44 -12.08 3.89 -7.96
C SER A 44 -13.13 4.86 -8.51
N VAL A 45 -13.05 6.16 -8.17
CA VAL A 45 -13.91 7.20 -8.75
C VAL A 45 -13.76 7.29 -10.28
N ASN A 46 -12.57 7.00 -10.81
CA ASN A 46 -12.34 7.03 -12.27
C ASN A 46 -12.95 5.84 -13.02
N LEU A 47 -13.43 4.81 -12.31
CA LEU A 47 -14.14 3.69 -12.93
C LEU A 47 -15.49 4.15 -13.49
N ASN A 48 -15.95 3.51 -14.57
CA ASN A 48 -17.25 3.80 -15.15
C ASN A 48 -18.42 3.33 -14.23
N GLU A 49 -19.67 3.68 -14.58
CA GLU A 49 -20.86 3.39 -13.78
C GLU A 49 -21.12 1.91 -13.49
N GLN A 50 -20.56 1.00 -14.29
CA GLN A 50 -20.65 -0.45 -14.07
C GLN A 50 -20.06 -0.88 -12.72
N TRP A 51 -19.18 -0.04 -12.15
CA TRP A 51 -18.41 -0.32 -10.94
C TRP A 51 -18.94 0.35 -9.67
N ASN A 52 -20.19 0.84 -9.67
CA ASN A 52 -20.78 1.53 -8.51
C ASN A 52 -20.78 0.66 -7.24
N SER A 53 -21.14 -0.61 -7.36
CA SER A 53 -21.17 -1.54 -6.22
C SER A 53 -19.78 -1.76 -5.62
N GLU A 54 -18.77 -1.94 -6.48
CA GLU A 54 -17.38 -2.11 -6.08
C GLU A 54 -16.84 -0.82 -5.44
N ARG A 55 -17.20 0.36 -5.96
CA ARG A 55 -16.86 1.66 -5.35
C ARG A 55 -17.42 1.80 -3.94
N GLU A 56 -18.70 1.48 -3.74
CA GLU A 56 -19.31 1.51 -2.40
C GLU A 56 -18.62 0.54 -1.45
N THR A 57 -18.22 -0.63 -1.94
CA THR A 57 -17.48 -1.61 -1.14
C THR A 57 -16.09 -1.09 -0.77
N ILE A 58 -15.35 -0.48 -1.70
CA ILE A 58 -14.04 0.14 -1.43
C ILE A 58 -14.17 1.24 -0.37
N LEU A 59 -15.23 2.06 -0.44
CA LEU A 59 -15.51 3.09 0.56
C LEU A 59 -15.74 2.49 1.95
N LYS A 60 -16.57 1.43 2.05
CA LYS A 60 -16.79 0.72 3.32
C LYS A 60 -15.50 0.13 3.87
N LEU A 61 -14.68 -0.50 3.03
CA LEU A 61 -13.39 -1.06 3.43
C LEU A 61 -12.41 0.01 3.92
N ARG A 62 -12.44 1.22 3.33
CA ARG A 62 -11.65 2.36 3.81
C ARG A 62 -12.10 2.80 5.20
N ASP A 63 -13.41 2.85 5.44
CA ASP A 63 -13.97 3.19 6.75
C ASP A 63 -13.66 2.12 7.81
N ASP A 64 -13.62 0.85 7.41
CA ASP A 64 -13.19 -0.25 8.26
C ASP A 64 -11.69 -0.17 8.59
N ALA A 65 -10.84 0.13 7.61
CA ALA A 65 -9.40 0.32 7.83
C ALA A 65 -9.11 1.48 8.80
N LYS A 66 -9.92 2.55 8.79
CA LYS A 66 -9.80 3.67 9.73
C LYS A 66 -10.06 3.29 11.18
N LYS A 67 -10.69 2.13 11.44
CA LYS A 67 -10.91 1.62 12.79
C LYS A 67 -9.69 0.88 13.34
N PHE A 68 -8.65 0.65 12.53
CA PHE A 68 -7.48 -0.07 13.00
C PHE A 68 -6.76 0.70 14.10
N VAL A 69 -6.52 0.00 15.20
CA VAL A 69 -5.64 0.40 16.28
C VAL A 69 -4.31 -0.32 16.10
N GLU A 70 -3.21 0.38 16.40
CA GLU A 70 -1.88 -0.24 16.43
C GLU A 70 -1.86 -1.35 17.49
N VAL A 71 -1.45 -2.55 17.08
CA VAL A 71 -1.33 -3.71 17.96
C VAL A 71 0.07 -4.26 17.79
N ASP A 72 0.81 -4.42 18.89
CA ASP A 72 2.15 -5.01 18.90
C ASP A 72 2.07 -6.54 18.91
N GLU A 73 1.53 -7.09 17.82
CA GLU A 73 1.40 -8.54 17.61
C GLU A 73 1.91 -8.90 16.21
N ILE A 74 2.76 -9.92 16.12
CA ILE A 74 3.34 -10.39 14.85
C ILE A 74 2.25 -10.73 13.82
N LEU A 75 1.15 -11.32 14.28
CA LEU A 75 0.03 -11.69 13.42
C LEU A 75 -0.69 -10.45 12.86
N ALA A 76 -0.87 -9.41 13.68
CA ALA A 76 -1.43 -8.13 13.23
C ALA A 76 -0.55 -7.48 12.15
N ALA A 77 0.77 -7.44 12.37
CA ALA A 77 1.72 -6.90 11.40
C ALA A 77 1.72 -7.67 10.07
N LYS A 78 1.57 -9.00 10.11
CA LYS A 78 1.43 -9.82 8.90
C LYS A 78 0.17 -9.46 8.12
N PHE A 79 -0.98 -9.39 8.79
CA PHE A 79 -2.22 -8.99 8.14
C PHE A 79 -2.15 -7.57 7.57
N GLU A 80 -1.47 -6.65 8.25
CA GLU A 80 -1.27 -5.29 7.73
C GLU A 80 -0.42 -5.27 6.45
N GLN A 81 0.60 -6.12 6.35
CA GLN A 81 1.35 -6.30 5.10
C GLN A 81 0.49 -6.95 4.01
N ASP A 82 -0.31 -7.96 4.34
CA ASP A 82 -1.23 -8.63 3.40
C ASP A 82 -2.30 -7.66 2.88
N ILE A 83 -2.77 -6.72 3.72
CA ILE A 83 -3.67 -5.63 3.32
C ILE A 83 -2.98 -4.73 2.29
N LEU A 84 -1.76 -4.27 2.55
CA LEU A 84 -1.02 -3.43 1.60
C LEU A 84 -0.80 -4.14 0.25
N GLY A 85 -0.49 -5.44 0.28
CA GLY A 85 -0.40 -6.28 -0.92
C GLY A 85 -1.73 -6.34 -1.67
N SER A 86 -2.83 -6.56 -0.95
CA SER A 86 -4.19 -6.64 -1.52
C SER A 86 -4.66 -5.31 -2.12
N ILE A 87 -4.34 -4.17 -1.48
CA ILE A 87 -4.61 -2.83 -2.02
C ILE A 87 -3.87 -2.63 -3.34
N THR A 88 -2.58 -3.03 -3.40
CA THR A 88 -1.76 -2.91 -4.61
C THR A 88 -2.32 -3.76 -5.76
N ALA A 89 -2.74 -4.99 -5.46
CA ALA A 89 -3.37 -5.88 -6.43
C ALA A 89 -4.69 -5.29 -6.96
N LEU A 90 -5.57 -4.83 -6.08
CA LEU A 90 -6.84 -4.22 -6.48
C LEU A 90 -6.62 -2.93 -7.29
N SER A 91 -5.68 -2.08 -6.87
CA SER A 91 -5.31 -0.87 -7.62
C SER A 91 -4.85 -1.20 -9.05
N SER A 92 -4.09 -2.28 -9.22
CA SER A 92 -3.64 -2.77 -10.53
C SER A 92 -4.80 -3.34 -11.36
N SER A 93 -5.72 -4.08 -10.72
CA SER A 93 -6.94 -4.57 -11.36
C SER A 93 -7.85 -3.43 -11.82
N CYS A 94 -7.93 -2.32 -11.07
CA CYS A 94 -8.64 -1.12 -11.50
C CYS A 94 -8.01 -0.50 -12.75
N ASP A 95 -6.68 -0.42 -12.84
CA ASP A 95 -6.00 0.08 -14.05
C ASP A 95 -6.26 -0.83 -15.25
N ALA A 96 -6.25 -2.15 -15.03
CA ALA A 96 -6.60 -3.13 -16.05
C ALA A 96 -8.04 -2.95 -16.54
N ALA A 97 -9.00 -2.74 -15.62
CA ALA A 97 -10.40 -2.50 -15.96
C ALA A 97 -10.58 -1.19 -16.73
N LEU A 98 -9.88 -0.11 -16.36
CA LEU A 98 -9.85 1.15 -17.12
C LEU A 98 -9.27 0.98 -18.53
N ALA A 99 -8.34 0.05 -18.70
CA ALA A 99 -7.82 -0.36 -20.00
C ALA A 99 -8.72 -1.35 -20.77
N GLY A 100 -9.94 -1.64 -20.28
CA GLY A 100 -10.93 -2.49 -20.94
C GLY A 100 -10.78 -4.00 -20.66
N LYS A 101 -10.04 -4.40 -19.62
CA LYS A 101 -9.90 -5.82 -19.23
C LYS A 101 -11.06 -6.31 -18.35
N SER A 102 -11.10 -7.63 -18.17
CA SER A 102 -12.16 -8.40 -17.50
C SER A 102 -12.53 -7.91 -16.10
N ASP A 103 -13.82 -8.02 -15.77
CA ASP A 103 -14.35 -7.57 -14.48
C ASP A 103 -14.00 -8.51 -13.31
N ALA A 104 -13.74 -9.78 -13.63
CA ALA A 104 -13.50 -10.84 -12.66
C ALA A 104 -12.27 -10.57 -11.77
N ASP A 105 -11.22 -9.96 -12.32
CA ASP A 105 -9.99 -9.67 -11.58
C ASP A 105 -10.20 -8.60 -10.52
N VAL A 106 -11.00 -7.57 -10.81
CA VAL A 106 -11.36 -6.53 -9.82
C VAL A 106 -12.16 -7.15 -8.68
N LYS A 107 -13.19 -7.94 -9.00
CA LYS A 107 -14.03 -8.60 -8.00
C LYS A 107 -13.24 -9.56 -7.12
N LYS A 108 -12.32 -10.34 -7.72
CA LYS A 108 -11.44 -11.24 -6.99
C LYS A 108 -10.50 -10.49 -6.05
N SER A 109 -9.84 -9.43 -6.53
CA SER A 109 -8.95 -8.61 -5.71
C SER A 109 -9.72 -7.88 -4.60
N LEU A 110 -10.95 -7.44 -4.85
CA LEU A 110 -11.80 -6.80 -3.87
C LEU A 110 -12.23 -7.76 -2.75
N ALA A 111 -12.62 -8.99 -3.12
CA ALA A 111 -12.95 -10.03 -2.14
C ALA A 111 -11.74 -10.40 -1.25
N ALA A 112 -10.54 -10.47 -1.85
CA ALA A 112 -9.31 -10.72 -1.11
C ALA A 112 -9.06 -9.59 -0.08
N LEU A 113 -9.12 -8.33 -0.51
CA LEU A 113 -8.94 -7.18 0.40
C LEU A 113 -9.98 -7.19 1.54
N SER A 114 -11.25 -7.45 1.21
CA SER A 114 -12.32 -7.55 2.21
C SER A 114 -12.07 -8.63 3.24
N SER A 115 -11.53 -9.78 2.82
CA SER A 115 -11.22 -10.90 3.71
C SER A 115 -10.13 -10.53 4.71
N VAL A 116 -9.01 -9.97 4.23
CA VAL A 116 -7.86 -9.64 5.08
C VAL A 116 -8.19 -8.50 6.05
N ILE A 117 -8.95 -7.48 5.62
CA ILE A 117 -9.43 -6.40 6.52
C ILE A 117 -10.30 -6.97 7.64
N SER A 118 -11.24 -7.88 7.31
CA SER A 118 -12.11 -8.51 8.30
C SER A 118 -11.31 -9.34 9.32
N GLN A 119 -10.30 -10.07 8.85
CA GLN A 119 -9.40 -10.83 9.72
C GLN A 119 -8.62 -9.90 10.64
N ARG A 120 -8.05 -8.80 10.13
CA ARG A 120 -7.32 -7.82 10.94
C ARG A 120 -8.21 -7.17 12.01
N LEU A 121 -9.45 -6.83 11.68
CA LEU A 121 -10.43 -6.29 12.64
C LEU A 121 -10.79 -7.29 13.74
N SER A 122 -10.84 -8.59 13.41
CA SER A 122 -11.18 -9.62 14.40
C SER A 122 -10.12 -9.79 15.49
N LEU A 123 -8.87 -9.37 15.24
CA LEU A 123 -7.78 -9.37 16.21
C LEU A 123 -7.81 -8.19 17.21
N GLN A 124 -8.68 -7.21 17.00
CA GLN A 124 -8.80 -6.01 17.85
C GLN A 124 -10.01 -6.06 18.79
N LYS A 125 -10.71 -7.21 18.84
CA LYS A 125 -11.86 -7.44 19.72
C LYS A 125 -11.43 -8.03 21.04
#